data_AF-A0A6C0C0N8-F1
#
_entry.id   AF-A0A6C0C0N8-F1
#
_cell.length_a   1.000
_cell.length_b   1.000
_cell.length_c   1.000
_cell.angle_alpha   90.00
_cell.angle_beta   90.00
_cell.angle_gamma   90.00
#
_symmetry.space_group_name_H-M   'P 1'
#
loop_
_entity.id
_entity.type
_entity.pdbx_description
1 polymer ?
#
loop_
_entity_poly.entity_id
_entity_poly.type
_entity_poly.pdbx_seq_one_letter_code
_entity_poly.pdbx_strand_id
1 'polypeptide(L)'
;MRRERSLDLSCQRLMKLGGAPLGQRRVFVAFGDGSRCSTGVGHSPAPQARVRQRLSTTHGARVTLVHEAFTSQVCSRCFLRTEGKQIGGKKVHGVMVCRNCYSADRHPLHWLASPFQCGANMVAIYQHLASERLRPTCFTLSD
;
A
#
# COMPACT_ATOMS: atom_id res chain seq x y z
N MET A 1 -2.54 10.17 26.75
CA MET A 1 -4.00 10.07 26.57
C MET A 1 -4.51 10.40 25.16
N ARG A 2 -4.28 11.61 24.58
CA ARG A 2 -4.86 11.96 23.25
C ARG A 2 -4.38 11.11 22.06
N ARG A 3 -3.10 10.74 22.01
CA ARG A 3 -2.51 9.96 20.90
C ARG A 3 -3.12 8.55 20.76
N GLU A 4 -3.46 7.91 21.86
CA GLU A 4 -4.06 6.57 21.84
C GLU A 4 -5.51 6.59 21.36
N ARG A 5 -6.26 7.64 21.74
CA ARG A 5 -7.62 7.85 21.25
C ARG A 5 -7.65 8.08 19.73
N SER A 6 -6.71 8.85 19.19
CA SER A 6 -6.56 9.04 17.73
C SER A 6 -6.21 7.73 17.01
N LEU A 7 -5.37 6.89 17.62
CA LEU A 7 -5.02 5.58 17.10
C LEU A 7 -6.25 4.65 17.08
N ASP A 8 -7.03 4.60 18.15
CA ASP A 8 -8.25 3.81 18.23
C ASP A 8 -9.28 4.24 17.20
N LEU A 9 -9.49 5.54 17.03
CA LEU A 9 -10.40 6.07 16.01
C LEU A 9 -9.97 5.65 14.59
N SER A 10 -8.66 5.60 14.33
CA SER A 10 -8.12 5.15 13.05
C SER A 10 -8.37 3.65 12.85
N CYS A 11 -8.11 2.84 13.87
CA CYS A 11 -8.37 1.40 13.82
C CYS A 11 -9.86 1.10 13.64
N GLN A 12 -10.74 1.77 14.39
CA GLN A 12 -12.19 1.63 14.25
C GLN A 12 -12.68 1.99 12.85
N ARG A 13 -12.15 3.04 12.23
CA ARG A 13 -12.48 3.41 10.85
C ARG A 13 -12.08 2.31 9.87
N LEU A 14 -10.86 1.76 10.00
CA LEU A 14 -10.41 0.65 9.16
C LEU A 14 -11.31 -0.58 9.31
N MET A 15 -11.68 -0.93 10.54
CA MET A 15 -12.58 -2.05 10.81
C MET A 15 -13.98 -1.84 10.21
N LYS A 16 -14.53 -0.63 10.30
CA LYS A 16 -15.83 -0.27 9.71
C LYS A 16 -15.80 -0.33 8.18
N LEU A 17 -14.74 0.17 7.55
CA LEU A 17 -14.56 0.12 6.09
C LEU A 17 -14.45 -1.32 5.56
N GLY A 18 -13.91 -2.24 6.37
CA GLY A 18 -13.85 -3.67 6.05
C GLY A 18 -15.21 -4.38 6.04
N GLY A 19 -16.31 -3.70 6.39
CA GLY A 19 -17.68 -4.21 6.25
C GLY A 19 -18.06 -5.35 7.21
N ALA A 20 -17.15 -5.82 8.08
CA ALA A 20 -17.44 -6.88 9.03
C ALA A 20 -18.06 -6.31 10.32
N PRO A 21 -19.11 -6.95 10.88
CA PRO A 21 -19.60 -6.62 12.20
C PRO A 21 -18.48 -6.72 13.24
N LEU A 22 -18.40 -5.73 14.15
CA LEU A 22 -17.44 -5.72 15.26
C LEU A 22 -17.54 -7.05 16.03
N GLY A 23 -16.44 -7.80 16.12
CA GLY A 23 -16.37 -9.09 16.83
C GLY A 23 -16.21 -10.33 15.94
N GLN A 24 -16.46 -10.24 14.62
CA GLN A 24 -16.09 -11.32 13.70
C GLN A 24 -14.67 -11.09 13.15
N ARG A 25 -13.77 -12.06 13.34
CA ARG A 25 -12.37 -12.10 12.86
C ARG A 25 -12.24 -12.16 11.32
N ARG A 26 -12.99 -11.34 10.58
CA ARG A 26 -13.08 -11.35 9.11
C ARG A 26 -12.43 -10.15 8.44
N VAL A 27 -11.99 -9.13 9.19
CA VAL A 27 -11.27 -7.99 8.60
C VAL A 27 -9.81 -8.38 8.41
N PHE A 28 -9.39 -8.43 7.15
CA PHE A 28 -8.00 -8.60 6.75
C PHE A 28 -7.37 -7.24 6.50
N VAL A 29 -6.23 -6.98 7.15
CA VAL A 29 -5.48 -5.74 6.96
C VAL A 29 -4.06 -6.09 6.52
N ALA A 30 -3.69 -5.66 5.32
CA ALA A 30 -2.35 -5.82 4.79
C ALA A 30 -1.52 -4.56 5.05
N PHE A 31 -0.31 -4.73 5.58
CA PHE A 31 0.68 -3.66 5.73
C PHE A 31 1.93 -3.98 4.93
N GLY A 32 2.63 -2.94 4.48
CA GLY A 32 4.00 -3.09 4.02
C GLY A 32 4.85 -3.67 5.15
N ASP A 33 5.73 -4.61 4.83
CA ASP A 33 6.67 -5.17 5.77
C ASP A 33 7.80 -4.19 6.13
N GLY A 34 8.02 -3.14 5.33
CA GLY A 34 9.01 -2.09 5.60
C GLY A 34 10.44 -2.51 5.32
N SER A 35 10.67 -3.71 4.77
CA SER A 35 11.99 -4.30 4.59
C SER A 35 12.87 -3.57 3.57
N ARG A 36 12.26 -2.85 2.62
CA ARG A 36 12.94 -2.08 1.56
C ARG A 36 12.41 -0.66 1.39
N CYS A 37 11.90 -0.07 2.46
CA CYS A 37 11.51 1.35 2.43
C CYS A 37 12.76 2.24 2.58
N SER A 38 12.94 3.20 1.66
CA SER A 38 13.96 4.26 1.78
C SER A 38 13.53 5.25 2.86
N THR A 39 13.65 4.89 4.14
CA THR A 39 13.27 5.77 5.24
C THR A 39 14.49 6.55 5.74
N GLY A 40 14.53 7.84 5.42
CA GLY A 40 15.26 8.81 6.24
C GLY A 40 14.63 8.93 7.63
N VAL A 41 15.35 9.57 8.55
CA VAL A 41 14.97 9.76 9.95
C VAL A 41 13.56 10.39 10.03
N GLY A 42 12.62 9.69 10.68
CA GLY A 42 11.25 10.18 10.91
C GLY A 42 10.13 9.52 10.09
N HIS A 43 10.41 8.48 9.29
CA HIS A 43 9.38 7.63 8.67
C HIS A 43 9.44 6.18 9.21
N SER A 44 8.25 5.56 9.33
CA SER A 44 7.94 4.25 9.98
C SER A 44 9.07 3.22 10.03
N PRO A 45 9.29 2.63 11.22
CA PRO A 45 8.43 1.49 11.61
C PRO A 45 7.60 1.66 12.89
N ALA A 46 7.91 2.63 13.75
CA ALA A 46 7.33 2.68 15.10
C ALA A 46 5.80 2.96 15.17
N PRO A 47 5.21 3.91 14.41
CA PRO A 47 3.76 4.12 14.42
C PRO A 47 2.99 2.94 13.82
N GLN A 48 3.51 2.34 12.74
CA GLN A 48 2.88 1.20 12.07
C GLN A 48 2.86 -0.04 12.96
N ALA A 49 3.94 -0.35 13.67
CA ALA A 49 3.98 -1.50 14.59
C ALA A 49 2.87 -1.43 15.65
N ARG A 50 2.64 -0.25 16.23
CA ARG A 50 1.60 -0.05 17.26
C ARG A 50 0.19 -0.10 16.67
N VAL A 51 -0.02 0.41 15.45
CA VAL A 51 -1.30 0.25 14.72
C VAL A 51 -1.58 -1.24 14.45
N ARG A 52 -0.59 -1.98 13.93
CA ARG A 52 -0.70 -3.42 13.64
C ARG A 52 -1.06 -4.21 14.89
N GLN A 53 -0.33 -3.98 15.99
CA GLN A 53 -0.58 -4.64 17.26
C GLN A 53 -2.02 -4.37 17.73
N ARG A 54 -2.45 -3.11 17.74
CA ARG A 54 -3.78 -2.72 18.24
C ARG A 54 -4.93 -3.25 17.38
N LEU A 55 -4.78 -3.27 16.05
CA LEU A 55 -5.74 -3.91 15.14
C LEU A 55 -5.88 -5.41 15.45
N SER A 56 -4.76 -6.10 15.69
CA SER A 56 -4.77 -7.53 15.99
C SER A 56 -5.33 -7.84 17.38
N THR A 57 -4.86 -7.15 18.43
CA THR A 57 -5.17 -7.51 19.82
C THR A 57 -6.50 -6.93 20.29
N THR A 58 -6.81 -5.68 19.94
CA THR A 58 -8.01 -4.98 20.44
C THR A 58 -9.21 -5.18 19.51
N HIS A 59 -8.97 -5.25 18.19
CA HIS A 59 -10.05 -5.34 17.20
C HIS A 59 -10.19 -6.72 16.54
N GLY A 60 -9.31 -7.67 16.86
CA GLY A 60 -9.38 -9.03 16.33
C GLY A 60 -9.15 -9.13 14.83
N ALA A 61 -8.52 -8.14 14.21
CA ALA A 61 -8.22 -8.14 12.79
C ALA A 61 -7.12 -9.16 12.45
N ARG A 62 -7.20 -9.78 11.27
CA ARG A 62 -6.10 -10.58 10.73
C ARG A 62 -5.13 -9.66 10.01
N VAL A 63 -4.00 -9.39 10.65
CA VAL A 63 -2.95 -8.51 10.10
C VAL A 63 -1.93 -9.37 9.35
N THR A 64 -1.65 -9.01 8.10
CA THR A 64 -0.61 -9.67 7.28
C THR A 64 0.40 -8.64 6.80
N LEU A 65 1.67 -9.03 6.77
CA LEU A 65 2.73 -8.24 6.17
C LEU A 65 2.94 -8.67 4.72
N VAL A 66 2.98 -7.70 3.82
CA VAL A 66 3.21 -7.89 2.39
C VAL A 66 4.49 -7.15 2.07
N HIS A 67 5.46 -7.84 1.46
CA HIS A 67 6.67 -7.20 0.95
C HIS A 67 6.28 -6.14 -0.10
N GLU A 68 6.41 -4.86 0.21
CA GLU A 68 5.87 -3.77 -0.62
C GLU A 68 6.89 -3.20 -1.60
N ALA A 69 8.09 -3.80 -1.68
CA ALA A 69 9.14 -3.32 -2.55
C ALA A 69 8.63 -3.12 -4.00
N PHE A 70 8.99 -1.98 -4.58
CA PHE A 70 8.69 -1.59 -5.96
C PHE A 70 7.20 -1.41 -6.28
N THR A 71 6.30 -1.52 -5.31
CA THR A 71 4.86 -1.29 -5.52
C THR A 71 4.53 0.13 -6.00
N SER A 72 5.36 1.13 -5.70
CA SER A 72 5.21 2.49 -6.22
C SER A 72 5.68 2.66 -7.67
N GLN A 73 6.49 1.73 -8.18
CA GLN A 73 7.14 1.82 -9.50
C GLN A 73 6.39 1.07 -10.58
N VAL A 74 5.23 0.49 -10.25
CA VAL A 74 4.46 -0.39 -11.13
C VAL A 74 3.03 0.10 -11.21
N CYS A 75 2.46 0.11 -12.41
CA CYS A 75 1.09 0.51 -12.63
C CYS A 75 0.13 -0.55 -12.08
N SER A 76 -0.78 -0.14 -11.21
CA SER A 76 -1.82 -1.02 -10.64
C SER A 76 -2.91 -1.48 -11.60
N ARG A 77 -2.90 -1.01 -12.85
CA ARG A 77 -3.82 -1.46 -13.90
C ARG A 77 -3.17 -2.45 -14.86
N CYS A 78 -2.03 -2.07 -15.44
CA CYS A 78 -1.36 -2.89 -16.47
C CYS A 78 -0.08 -3.58 -15.99
N PHE A 79 0.33 -3.38 -14.74
CA PHE A 79 1.54 -3.97 -14.15
C PHE A 79 2.85 -3.65 -14.88
N LEU A 80 2.85 -2.65 -15.76
CA LEU A 80 4.05 -2.11 -16.39
C LEU A 80 4.70 -1.04 -15.50
N ARG A 81 6.01 -0.79 -15.72
CA ARG A 81 6.75 0.23 -14.98
C ARG A 81 6.16 1.63 -15.17
N THR A 82 6.19 2.40 -14.10
CA THR A 82 5.84 3.82 -14.10
C THR A 82 7.09 4.69 -14.02
N GLU A 83 6.96 5.91 -14.52
CA GLU A 83 8.02 6.90 -14.55
C GLU A 83 7.68 8.07 -13.63
N GLY A 84 8.70 8.72 -13.07
CA GLY A 84 8.49 9.92 -12.26
C GLY A 84 7.98 11.08 -13.12
N LYS A 85 6.91 11.75 -12.69
CA LYS A 85 6.43 12.94 -13.39
C LYS A 85 7.51 14.03 -13.37
N GLN A 86 7.79 14.63 -14.52
CA GLN A 86 8.65 15.80 -14.60
C GLN A 86 7.82 17.08 -14.83
N ILE A 87 8.13 18.14 -14.09
CA ILE A 87 7.60 19.49 -14.30
C ILE A 87 8.78 20.45 -14.24
N GLY A 88 9.01 21.22 -15.32
CA GLY A 88 10.15 22.16 -15.41
C GLY A 88 11.51 21.46 -15.25
N GLY A 89 11.66 20.25 -15.81
CA GLY A 89 12.89 19.45 -15.69
C GLY A 89 13.14 18.81 -14.33
N LYS A 90 12.26 18.99 -13.35
CA LYS A 90 12.38 18.40 -12.01
C LYS A 90 11.37 17.26 -11.82
N LYS A 91 11.82 16.17 -11.21
CA LYS A 91 10.94 15.05 -10.82
C LYS A 91 10.08 15.46 -9.62
N VAL A 92 8.77 15.36 -9.78
CA VAL A 92 7.81 15.58 -8.69
C VAL A 92 7.81 14.36 -7.78
N HIS A 93 8.12 14.56 -6.50
CA HIS A 93 8.16 13.48 -5.54
C HIS A 93 6.77 12.88 -5.32
N GLY A 94 6.68 11.54 -5.25
CA GLY A 94 5.43 10.83 -4.98
C GLY A 94 4.41 10.80 -6.12
N VAL A 95 4.74 11.33 -7.31
CA VAL A 95 3.86 11.32 -8.49
C VAL A 95 4.49 10.49 -9.59
N MET A 96 3.80 9.41 -9.96
CA MET A 96 4.24 8.45 -10.97
C MET A 96 3.27 8.46 -12.16
N VAL A 97 3.77 8.06 -13.34
CA VAL A 97 3.05 8.08 -14.62
C VAL A 97 3.22 6.75 -15.33
N CYS A 98 2.13 6.14 -15.77
CA CYS A 98 2.15 4.98 -16.65
C CYS A 98 1.92 5.42 -18.10
N ARG A 99 2.93 5.30 -18.98
CA ARG A 99 2.81 5.70 -20.39
C ARG A 99 1.76 4.90 -21.16
N ASN A 100 1.67 3.59 -20.89
CA ASN A 100 0.75 2.70 -21.57
C ASN A 100 -0.72 3.09 -21.31
N CYS A 101 -1.13 3.13 -20.03
CA CYS A 101 -2.48 3.55 -19.67
C CYS A 101 -2.75 5.02 -20.00
N TYR A 102 -1.73 5.90 -19.95
CA TYR A 102 -1.87 7.29 -20.37
C TYR A 102 -2.26 7.40 -21.86
N SER A 103 -1.56 6.64 -22.71
CA SER A 103 -1.79 6.65 -24.16
C SER A 103 -3.14 6.06 -24.56
N ALA A 104 -3.63 5.06 -23.83
CA ALA A 104 -4.89 4.38 -24.12
C ALA A 104 -6.11 5.24 -23.74
N ASP A 105 -6.07 5.92 -22.60
CA ASP A 105 -7.26 6.51 -22.00
C ASP A 105 -7.29 8.06 -22.07
N ARG A 106 -6.15 8.75 -22.32
CA ARG A 106 -5.98 10.23 -22.28
C ARG A 106 -6.68 10.94 -21.08
N HIS A 107 -6.90 10.22 -19.99
CA HIS A 107 -7.63 10.65 -18.81
C HIS A 107 -6.75 11.42 -17.81
N PRO A 108 -7.14 12.62 -17.34
CA PRO A 108 -6.35 13.41 -16.39
C PRO A 108 -6.15 12.80 -14.99
N LEU A 109 -6.53 11.54 -14.73
CA LEU A 109 -6.35 10.82 -13.46
C LEU A 109 -5.20 9.77 -13.50
N HIS A 110 -4.39 9.75 -14.57
CA HIS A 110 -3.21 8.89 -14.66
C HIS A 110 -2.08 9.27 -13.68
N TRP A 111 -2.21 10.43 -13.04
CA TRP A 111 -1.36 10.90 -11.95
C TRP A 111 -1.80 10.25 -10.65
N LEU A 112 -1.74 8.93 -10.54
CA LEU A 112 -2.05 8.30 -9.26
C LEU A 112 -0.97 8.72 -8.27
N ALA A 113 -1.40 9.37 -7.18
CA ALA A 113 -0.55 9.54 -6.03
C ALA A 113 -0.02 8.16 -5.66
N SER A 114 1.31 8.05 -5.53
CA SER A 114 2.01 6.81 -5.20
C SER A 114 1.30 5.96 -4.12
N PRO A 115 0.72 6.52 -3.04
CA PRO A 115 0.02 5.73 -2.02
C PRO A 115 -1.17 4.90 -2.52
N PHE A 116 -1.99 5.41 -3.45
CA PHE A 116 -3.14 4.66 -3.98
C PHE A 116 -2.67 3.51 -4.87
N GLN A 117 -1.66 3.77 -5.71
CA GLN A 117 -1.03 2.76 -6.55
C GLN A 117 -0.41 1.65 -5.72
N CYS A 118 0.36 2.00 -4.68
CA CYS A 118 0.95 1.04 -3.76
C CYS A 118 -0.11 0.17 -3.10
N GLY A 119 -1.19 0.76 -2.60
CA GLY A 119 -2.28 0.02 -1.95
C GLY A 119 -2.91 -1.02 -2.86
N ALA A 120 -3.25 -0.64 -4.10
CA ALA A 120 -3.80 -1.58 -5.09
C ALA A 120 -2.81 -2.70 -5.45
N ASN A 121 -1.53 -2.35 -5.62
CA ASN A 121 -0.47 -3.33 -5.92
C ASN A 121 -0.22 -4.30 -4.76
N MET A 122 -0.32 -3.84 -3.52
CA MET A 122 -0.23 -4.71 -2.34
C MET A 122 -1.36 -5.74 -2.30
N VAL A 123 -2.58 -5.36 -2.72
CA VAL A 123 -3.70 -6.31 -2.85
C VAL A 123 -3.38 -7.36 -3.91
N ALA A 124 -2.87 -6.95 -5.07
CA ALA A 124 -2.48 -7.87 -6.14
C ALA A 124 -1.40 -8.87 -5.69
N ILE A 125 -0.36 -8.39 -4.97
CA ILE A 125 0.67 -9.26 -4.39
C ILE A 125 0.06 -10.24 -3.38
N TYR A 126 -0.80 -9.75 -2.47
CA TYR A 126 -1.45 -10.59 -1.48
C TYR A 126 -2.27 -11.70 -2.12
N GLN A 127 -3.06 -11.37 -3.15
CA GLN A 127 -3.87 -12.34 -3.89
C GLN A 127 -3.00 -13.41 -4.56
N HIS A 128 -1.90 -13.02 -5.22
CA HIS A 128 -0.97 -13.99 -5.82
C HIS A 128 -0.27 -14.87 -4.77
N LEU A 129 0.15 -14.30 -3.64
CA LEU A 129 0.74 -15.10 -2.56
C LEU A 129 -0.26 -16.11 -2.00
N ALA A 130 -1.54 -15.75 -1.96
CA ALA A 130 -2.61 -16.64 -1.51
C ALA A 130 -2.91 -17.77 -2.52
N SER A 131 -2.78 -17.52 -3.83
CA SER A 131 -3.07 -18.51 -4.88
C SER A 131 -1.86 -19.35 -5.30
N GLU A 132 -0.74 -18.71 -5.60
CA GLU A 132 0.44 -19.30 -6.26
C GLU A 132 1.63 -19.47 -5.33
N ARG A 133 1.53 -19.00 -4.07
CA ARG A 133 2.61 -19.00 -3.06
C ARG A 133 3.89 -18.27 -3.49
N LEU A 134 3.83 -17.49 -4.56
CA LEU A 134 4.96 -16.73 -5.09
C LEU A 134 4.59 -15.27 -5.31
N ARG A 135 5.60 -14.41 -5.18
CA ARG A 135 5.45 -12.98 -5.48
C ARG A 135 5.44 -12.79 -7.00
N PRO A 136 4.54 -11.95 -7.55
CA PRO A 136 4.58 -11.64 -8.98
C PRO A 136 5.90 -10.97 -9.37
N THR A 137 6.47 -11.40 -10.50
CA THR A 137 7.76 -10.93 -11.01
C THR A 137 7.74 -9.47 -11.45
N CYS A 138 6.57 -8.91 -11.78
CA CYS A 138 6.44 -7.48 -12.08
C CYS A 138 6.76 -6.58 -10.86
N PHE A 139 6.71 -7.13 -9.63
CA PHE A 139 7.08 -6.45 -8.38
C PHE A 139 8.47 -6.86 -7.86
N THR A 140 9.29 -7.49 -8.70
CA THR A 140 10.71 -7.72 -8.46
C THR A 140 11.50 -6.86 -9.44
N LEU A 141 12.51 -6.12 -8.99
CA LEU A 141 13.50 -5.61 -9.94
C LEU A 141 14.24 -6.85 -10.48
N SER A 142 14.24 -7.03 -11.80
CA SER A 142 15.35 -7.74 -12.44
C SER A 142 16.60 -6.92 -12.16
N ASP A 143 17.58 -7.52 -11.49
CA ASP A 143 18.94 -7.00 -11.44
C ASP A 143 19.52 -6.91 -12.87
#